data_AF-M0ZVQ3-F1
#
_entry.id   AF-M0ZVQ3-F1
#
_cell.length_a   1.000
_cell.length_b   1.000
_cell.length_c   1.000
_cell.angle_alpha   90.00
_cell.angle_beta   90.00
_cell.angle_gamma   90.00
#
_symmetry.space_group_name_H-M   'P 1'
#
loop_
_entity.id
_entity.type
_entity.pdbx_description
1 polymer ?
#
loop_
_entity_poly.entity_id
_entity_poly.type
_entity_poly.pdbx_seq_one_letter_code
_entity_poly.pdbx_strand_id
1 'polypeptide(L)'
;MDLACKLLEVLSEAMGLEKEALTKACVDMDQKVVVNFYPKCPEPDLTLGLKRHTDPGTITLLLQDQVGGLQATKDNGKTWITVQPVEGAFVVNLGDHGHVSWYYYIFP
;
A
#
# COMPACT_ATOMS: atom_id res chain seq x y z
N MET A 1 10.16 4.17 -13.06
CA MET A 1 10.29 3.39 -11.81
C MET A 1 10.97 4.15 -10.68
N ASP A 2 11.64 5.25 -10.97
CA ASP A 2 12.60 5.90 -10.06
C ASP A 2 12.05 6.25 -8.68
N LEU A 3 10.78 6.68 -8.59
CA LEU A 3 10.14 6.94 -7.31
C LEU A 3 9.98 5.66 -6.48
N ALA A 4 9.48 4.58 -7.07
CA ALA A 4 9.31 3.30 -6.39
C ALA A 4 10.66 2.72 -5.92
N CYS A 5 11.70 2.78 -6.76
CA CYS A 5 13.04 2.34 -6.37
C CYS A 5 13.58 3.14 -5.18
N LYS A 6 13.45 4.47 -5.20
CA LYS A 6 13.85 5.32 -4.07
C LYS A 6 13.10 4.99 -2.79
N LEU A 7 11.79 4.70 -2.88
CA LEU A 7 11.00 4.29 -1.72
C LEU A 7 11.45 2.92 -1.19
N LEU A 8 11.75 1.96 -2.07
CA LEU A 8 12.31 0.66 -1.68
C LEU A 8 13.70 0.79 -1.04
N GLU A 9 14.53 1.72 -1.50
CA GLU A 9 15.81 2.03 -0.85
C GLU A 9 15.61 2.56 0.57
N VAL A 10 14.71 3.53 0.74
CA VAL A 10 14.37 4.07 2.08
C VAL A 10 13.82 2.98 2.99
N LEU A 11 12.96 2.10 2.48
CA LEU A 11 12.45 0.94 3.23
C LEU A 11 13.57 -0.03 3.62
N SER A 12 14.53 -0.27 2.72
CA SER A 12 15.69 -1.14 3.00
C SER A 12 16.50 -0.57 4.17
N GLU A 13 16.84 0.71 4.12
CA GLU A 13 17.59 1.39 5.17
C GLU A 13 16.81 1.43 6.50
N ALA A 14 15.49 1.70 6.45
CA ALA A 14 14.63 1.70 7.63
C ALA A 14 14.55 0.33 8.32
N MET A 15 14.75 -0.75 7.56
CA MET A 15 14.82 -2.13 8.07
C MET A 15 16.24 -2.54 8.49
N GLY A 16 17.23 -1.65 8.38
CA GLY A 16 18.64 -1.94 8.69
C GLY A 16 19.35 -2.81 7.64
N LEU A 17 18.82 -2.87 6.42
CA LEU A 17 19.40 -3.61 5.31
C LEU A 17 20.37 -2.74 4.50
N GLU A 18 21.11 -3.38 3.59
CA GLU A 18 21.84 -2.67 2.52
C GLU A 18 20.86 -1.84 1.71
N LYS A 19 21.26 -0.62 1.34
CA LYS A 19 20.38 0.38 0.72
C LYS A 19 19.59 -0.17 -0.46
N GLU A 20 20.20 -0.98 -1.31
CA GLU A 20 19.56 -1.47 -2.53
C GLU A 20 18.88 -2.84 -2.36
N ALA A 21 18.82 -3.40 -1.14
CA ALA A 21 18.38 -4.77 -0.90
C ALA A 21 16.97 -5.06 -1.43
N LEU A 22 15.97 -4.24 -1.07
CA LEU A 22 14.60 -4.45 -1.55
C LEU A 22 14.45 -4.12 -3.03
N THR A 23 15.17 -3.10 -3.52
CA THR A 23 15.16 -2.75 -4.95
C THR A 23 15.67 -3.91 -5.79
N LYS A 24 16.80 -4.53 -5.41
CA LYS A 24 17.36 -5.75 -6.03
C LYS A 24 16.40 -6.92 -5.97
N ALA A 25 15.76 -7.14 -4.82
CA ALA A 25 14.77 -8.20 -4.65
C ALA A 25 13.51 -8.01 -5.52
N CYS A 26 13.17 -6.76 -5.88
CA CYS A 26 12.01 -6.43 -6.68
C CYS A 26 12.30 -6.26 -8.19
N VAL A 27 13.55 -6.40 -8.65
CA VAL A 27 13.95 -6.11 -10.05
C VAL A 27 13.14 -6.91 -11.07
N ASP A 28 12.88 -8.18 -10.77
CA ASP A 28 12.19 -9.10 -11.69
C ASP A 28 10.69 -9.25 -11.38
N MET A 29 10.14 -8.42 -10.49
CA MET A 29 8.71 -8.49 -10.19
C MET A 29 7.86 -7.78 -11.24
N ASP A 30 6.75 -8.43 -11.61
CA ASP A 30 5.75 -7.84 -12.48
C ASP A 30 5.15 -6.56 -11.88
N GLN A 31 5.02 -5.54 -12.73
CA GLN A 31 4.37 -4.28 -12.38
C GLN A 31 2.98 -4.24 -12.97
N LYS A 32 2.00 -3.89 -12.13
CA LYS A 32 0.61 -3.76 -12.54
C LYS A 32 0.13 -2.35 -12.31
N VAL A 33 -0.45 -1.74 -13.35
CA VAL A 33 -1.20 -0.49 -13.24
C VAL A 33 -2.68 -0.83 -13.28
N VAL A 34 -3.43 -0.31 -12.30
CA VAL A 34 -4.88 -0.46 -12.22
C VAL A 34 -5.50 0.93 -12.22
N VAL A 35 -6.51 1.13 -13.05
CA VAL A 35 -7.29 2.38 -13.11
C VAL A 35 -8.71 2.07 -12.64
N ASN A 36 -9.12 2.71 -11.56
CA ASN A 36 -10.45 2.51 -10.97
C ASN A 36 -11.34 3.73 -11.24
N PHE A 37 -12.60 3.49 -11.57
CA PHE A 37 -13.62 4.52 -11.67
C PHE A 37 -14.83 4.12 -10.82
N TYR A 38 -15.08 4.89 -9.76
CA TYR A 38 -16.22 4.68 -8.86
C TYR A 38 -17.31 5.69 -9.22
N PRO A 39 -18.46 5.25 -9.79
CA PRO A 39 -19.54 6.17 -10.12
C PRO A 39 -20.21 6.74 -8.87
N LYS A 40 -20.87 7.90 -9.00
CA LYS A 40 -21.66 8.48 -7.91
C LYS A 40 -22.71 7.48 -7.41
N CYS A 41 -22.71 7.22 -6.11
CA CYS A 41 -23.66 6.34 -5.45
C CYS A 41 -24.78 7.17 -4.81
N PRO A 42 -26.07 6.83 -5.01
CA PRO A 42 -27.17 7.50 -4.32
C PRO A 42 -27.16 7.30 -2.81
N GLU A 43 -26.65 6.15 -2.34
CA GLU A 43 -26.61 5.75 -0.93
C GLU A 43 -25.16 5.37 -0.54
N PRO A 44 -24.24 6.34 -0.49
CA PRO A 44 -22.81 6.08 -0.28
C PRO A 44 -22.52 5.44 1.09
N ASP A 45 -23.32 5.76 2.11
CA ASP A 45 -23.16 5.21 3.46
C ASP A 45 -23.59 3.74 3.59
N LEU A 46 -24.32 3.21 2.59
CA LEU A 46 -24.83 1.84 2.57
C LEU A 46 -24.15 0.97 1.51
N THR A 47 -23.20 1.52 0.76
CA THR A 47 -22.56 0.85 -0.38
C THR A 47 -21.06 0.75 -0.18
N LEU A 48 -20.49 -0.42 -0.52
CA LEU A 48 -19.04 -0.60 -0.58
C LEU A 48 -18.56 -0.42 -2.03
N GLY A 49 -17.70 0.57 -2.26
CA GLY A 49 -17.01 0.71 -3.55
C GLY A 49 -16.05 -0.46 -3.82
N LEU A 50 -15.28 -0.85 -2.80
CA LEU A 50 -14.39 -2.02 -2.82
C LEU A 50 -14.40 -2.68 -1.45
N LYS A 51 -14.37 -4.02 -1.42
CA LYS A 51 -14.32 -4.77 -0.16
C LYS A 51 -12.96 -4.58 0.53
N ARG A 52 -12.92 -4.74 1.85
CA ARG A 52 -11.67 -4.82 2.61
C ARG A 52 -10.77 -5.92 2.04
N HIS A 53 -9.54 -5.56 1.68
CA HIS A 53 -8.53 -6.46 1.14
C HIS A 53 -7.12 -5.94 1.48
N THR A 54 -6.11 -6.72 1.12
CA THR A 54 -4.70 -6.30 1.04
C THR A 54 -4.24 -6.39 -0.41
N ASP A 55 -3.20 -5.63 -0.73
CA ASP A 55 -2.63 -5.61 -2.07
C ASP A 55 -1.56 -6.70 -2.21
N PRO A 56 -1.58 -7.50 -3.29
CA PRO A 56 -0.45 -8.35 -3.62
C PRO A 56 0.76 -7.51 -4.04
N GLY A 57 1.97 -7.96 -3.71
CA GLY A 57 3.22 -7.27 -4.07
C GLY A 57 3.91 -6.58 -2.90
N THR A 58 4.93 -5.76 -3.18
CA THR A 58 5.78 -5.13 -2.16
C THR A 58 5.24 -3.77 -1.71
N ILE A 59 4.98 -2.87 -2.65
CA ILE A 59 4.39 -1.55 -2.40
C ILE A 59 3.41 -1.19 -3.52
N THR A 60 2.36 -0.45 -3.16
CA THR A 60 1.46 0.20 -4.11
C THR A 60 1.64 1.72 -4.00
N LEU A 61 1.73 2.39 -5.14
CA LEU A 61 1.69 3.85 -5.24
C LEU A 61 0.32 4.24 -5.81
N LEU A 62 -0.53 4.81 -4.97
CA LEU A 62 -1.89 5.17 -5.32
C LEU A 62 -2.00 6.68 -5.52
N LEU A 63 -2.35 7.08 -6.75
CA LEU A 63 -2.83 8.42 -7.05
C LEU A 63 -4.36 8.41 -6.95
N GLN A 64 -4.91 9.29 -6.12
CA GLN A 64 -6.36 9.45 -5.95
C GLN A 64 -6.79 10.88 -6.26
N ASP A 65 -8.06 11.04 -6.63
CA ASP A 65 -8.67 12.36 -6.80
C ASP A 65 -9.01 13.00 -5.43
N GLN A 66 -9.65 14.17 -5.46
CA GLN A 66 -10.04 14.92 -4.27
C GLN A 66 -11.43 14.53 -3.74
N VAL A 67 -12.11 13.53 -4.32
CA VAL A 67 -13.40 13.05 -3.81
C VAL A 67 -13.20 12.22 -2.54
N GLY A 68 -12.08 11.48 -2.46
CA GLY A 68 -11.75 10.63 -1.33
C GLY A 68 -12.57 9.34 -1.25
N GLY A 69 -12.59 8.72 -0.07
CA GLY A 69 -13.28 7.44 0.18
C GLY A 69 -12.33 6.28 0.49
N LEU A 70 -11.02 6.45 0.34
CA LEU A 70 -10.03 5.47 0.79
C LEU A 70 -10.00 5.41 2.31
N GLN A 71 -10.08 4.18 2.85
CA GLN A 71 -9.91 3.91 4.27
C GLN A 71 -8.92 2.76 4.47
N ALA A 72 -8.02 2.94 5.44
CA ALA A 72 -7.15 1.89 5.93
C ALA A 72 -7.72 1.34 7.25
N THR A 73 -7.37 0.10 7.61
CA THR A 73 -7.83 -0.47 8.88
C THR A 73 -6.70 -1.13 9.64
N LYS A 74 -6.84 -1.15 10.97
CA LYS A 74 -5.97 -1.82 11.94
C LYS A 74 -6.82 -2.67 12.89
N ASP A 75 -6.15 -3.38 13.80
CA ASP A 75 -6.79 -4.19 14.84
C ASP A 75 -7.76 -5.24 14.25
N ASN A 76 -7.35 -5.90 13.16
CA ASN A 76 -8.14 -6.88 12.41
C ASN A 76 -9.50 -6.36 11.91
N GLY A 77 -9.55 -5.11 11.42
CA GLY A 77 -10.78 -4.56 10.85
C GLY A 77 -11.64 -3.78 11.85
N LYS A 78 -11.21 -3.67 13.12
CA LYS A 78 -12.00 -3.00 14.17
C LYS A 78 -11.92 -1.48 14.10
N THR A 79 -10.75 -0.96 13.73
CA THR A 79 -10.51 0.48 13.68
C THR A 79 -10.23 0.89 12.25
N TRP A 80 -10.93 1.90 11.75
CA TRP A 80 -10.78 2.44 10.41
C TRP A 80 -10.21 3.85 10.46
N ILE A 81 -9.35 4.17 9.50
CA ILE A 81 -8.67 5.45 9.35
C ILE A 81 -8.99 5.94 7.94
N THR A 82 -9.68 7.07 7.85
CA THR A 82 -9.93 7.73 6.57
C THR A 82 -8.65 8.39 6.08
N VAL A 83 -8.22 8.05 4.87
CA VAL A 83 -7.04 8.64 4.24
C VAL A 83 -7.48 9.88 3.50
N GLN A 84 -7.13 11.05 4.03
CA GLN A 84 -7.48 12.33 3.41
C GLN A 84 -6.73 12.49 2.08
N PRO A 85 -7.42 12.81 0.97
CA PRO A 85 -6.75 13.17 -0.27
C PRO A 85 -5.87 14.40 -0.07
N VAL A 86 -4.69 14.37 -0.70
CA VAL A 86 -3.76 15.50 -0.73
C VAL A 86 -3.39 15.75 -2.20
N GLU A 87 -3.61 16.97 -2.67
CA GLU A 87 -3.30 17.36 -4.04
C GLU A 87 -1.80 17.18 -4.34
N GLY A 88 -1.49 16.55 -5.47
CA GLY A 88 -0.11 16.30 -5.90
C GLY A 88 0.64 15.22 -5.10
N ALA A 89 -0.02 14.47 -4.23
CA ALA A 89 0.60 13.42 -3.43
C ALA A 89 0.15 12.01 -3.86
N PHE A 90 1.04 11.04 -3.64
CA PHE A 90 0.70 9.62 -3.68
C PHE A 90 0.45 9.10 -2.27
N VAL A 91 -0.53 8.21 -2.13
CA VAL A 91 -0.61 7.31 -0.99
C VAL A 91 0.31 6.13 -1.29
N VAL A 92 1.14 5.74 -0.33
CA VAL A 92 2.00 4.57 -0.43
C VAL A 92 1.57 3.56 0.62
N ASN A 93 1.23 2.35 0.19
CA ASN A 93 0.91 1.24 1.08
C ASN A 93 1.86 0.07 0.87
N LEU A 94 2.16 -0.64 1.96
CA LEU A 94 2.88 -1.92 1.92
C LEU A 94 1.92 -3.01 1.47
N GLY A 95 2.37 -3.83 0.53
CA GLY A 95 1.66 -5.03 0.09
C GLY A 95 2.09 -6.27 0.85
N ASP A 96 1.47 -7.40 0.51
CA ASP A 96 1.65 -8.68 1.21
C ASP A 96 3.11 -9.17 1.21
N HIS A 97 3.91 -8.90 0.17
CA HIS A 97 5.33 -9.31 0.13
C HIS A 97 6.21 -8.47 1.06
N GLY A 98 5.82 -7.22 1.33
CA GLY A 98 6.50 -6.36 2.30
C GLY A 98 6.04 -6.61 3.74
N HIS A 99 4.97 -7.36 3.94
CA HIS A 99 4.44 -7.67 5.26
C HIS A 99 5.29 -8.77 5.93
N VAL A 100 6.24 -8.37 6.78
CA VAL A 100 6.88 -9.28 7.72
C VAL A 100 5.99 -9.40 8.95
N SER A 101 5.23 -10.49 9.06
CA SER A 101 4.71 -10.89 10.37
C SER A 101 5.91 -11.26 11.23
N TRP A 102 6.19 -10.46 12.26
CA TRP A 102 7.15 -10.80 13.31
C TRP A 102 6.65 -12.02 14.09
N TYR A 103 6.76 -13.21 13.50
CA TYR A 103 6.92 -14.41 14.29
C TYR A 103 8.39 -14.44 14.67
N TYR A 104 8.69 -14.13 15.93
CA TYR A 104 9.96 -14.51 16.52
C TYR A 104 10.11 -16.02 16.40
N TYR A 105 10.72 -16.48 15.32
CA TYR A 105 11.35 -17.78 15.29
C TYR A 105 12.75 -17.58 15.89
N ILE A 106 12.85 -17.70 17.21
CA ILE A 106 14.11 -18.12 17.83
C ILE A 106 14.28 -19.59 17.41
N PHE A 107 15.07 -19.83 16.38
CA PHE A 107 15.70 -21.14 16.22
C PHE A 107 16.99 -21.15 17.04
N PRO A 108 17.38 -22.30 17.62
CA PRO A 108 18.59 -22.42 18.43
C PRO A 108 19.87 -22.07 17.67
#